data_AF-A0A0T6BG06-F1
#
_entry.id   AF-A0A0T6BG06-F1
#
_cell.length_a   1.000
_cell.length_b   1.000
_cell.length_c   1.000
_cell.angle_alpha   90.00
_cell.angle_beta   90.00
_cell.angle_gamma   90.00
#
_symmetry.space_group_name_H-M   'P 1'
#
loop_
_entity.id
_entity.type
_entity.pdbx_description
1 polymer ?
#
loop_
_entity_poly.entity_id
_entity_poly.type
_entity_poly.pdbx_seq_one_letter_code
_entity_poly.pdbx_strand_id
1 'polypeptide(L)'
;TIFGHVTTIIQQMTSATAKYHDMLNNVREFMKLHEVPKALSERVMDYVVSTWAMTKGLDQDKVLNFCPKDMKADICVHLNRKVFNEHPAFRLASDGCLRALAMHFTMSHSAPGDLLYHTGESIDSLCFIVTGSLEVIQDDEVVAILGKGDVFGDSFWKDNAVGQSAANVRALTYCDLHTIKRDKLLEVLDFYHAFANSFARNLVLTYNLRHRLIFRKTADVRREKELAERRKNEPQMDQNQDHLVRKIFSKFRRDRSQHAPSVQQSSDPEKGDDDKNMVRVMSTTKLSSVAEKDDISGNGTVT
;
A
#
# COMPACT_ATOMS: atom_id res chain seq x y z
N THR A 1 37.20 48.49 -5.75
CA THR A 1 35.74 48.50 -5.51
C THR A 1 34.97 48.04 -6.73
N ILE A 2 34.85 48.83 -7.82
CA ILE A 2 33.96 48.57 -8.98
C ILE A 2 33.99 47.11 -9.47
N PHE A 3 35.19 46.57 -9.78
CA PHE A 3 35.33 45.19 -10.27
C PHE A 3 34.74 44.13 -9.32
N GLY A 4 34.90 44.32 -8.01
CA GLY A 4 34.32 43.43 -7.00
C GLY A 4 32.79 43.42 -7.02
N HIS A 5 32.14 44.59 -7.18
CA HIS A 5 30.68 44.65 -7.33
C HIS A 5 30.21 43.96 -8.61
N VAL A 6 30.95 44.12 -9.72
CA VAL A 6 30.67 43.39 -10.98
C VAL A 6 30.79 41.88 -10.77
N THR A 7 31.85 41.39 -10.11
CA THR A 7 31.99 39.97 -9.76
C THR A 7 30.84 39.48 -8.88
N THR A 8 30.42 40.23 -7.85
CA THR A 8 29.28 39.87 -6.99
C THR A 8 27.97 39.80 -7.76
N ILE A 9 27.70 40.75 -8.67
CA ILE A 9 26.49 40.74 -9.51
C ILE A 9 26.49 39.52 -10.43
N ILE A 10 27.62 39.21 -11.08
CA ILE A 10 27.76 38.02 -11.94
C ILE A 10 27.54 36.74 -11.13
N GLN A 11 28.13 36.62 -9.93
CA GLN A 11 27.94 35.48 -9.03
C GLN A 11 26.49 35.33 -8.55
N GLN A 12 25.79 36.44 -8.30
CA GLN A 12 24.36 36.43 -7.95
C GLN A 12 23.50 35.97 -9.14
N MET A 13 23.78 36.48 -10.35
CA MET A 13 23.09 36.06 -11.57
C MET A 13 23.29 34.58 -11.91
N THR A 14 24.49 34.03 -11.69
CA THR A 14 24.78 32.61 -11.96
C THR A 14 24.47 31.67 -10.79
N SER A 15 24.11 32.18 -9.61
CA SER A 15 23.91 31.37 -8.39
C SER A 15 22.89 30.24 -8.54
N ALA A 16 21.80 30.46 -9.27
CA ALA A 16 20.81 29.43 -9.56
C ALA A 16 21.39 28.31 -10.46
N THR A 17 22.12 28.69 -11.51
CA THR A 17 22.78 27.76 -12.44
C THR A 17 23.91 26.97 -11.77
N ALA A 18 24.66 27.59 -10.85
CA ALA A 18 25.67 26.89 -10.05
C ALA A 18 25.02 25.79 -9.19
N LYS A 19 24.02 26.14 -8.37
CA LYS A 19 23.28 25.19 -7.52
C LYS A 19 22.67 24.01 -8.30
N TYR A 20 22.17 24.27 -9.51
CA TYR A 20 21.68 23.24 -10.42
C TYR A 20 22.77 22.24 -10.81
N HIS A 21 23.93 22.73 -11.26
CA HIS A 21 25.05 21.88 -11.64
C HIS A 21 25.66 21.14 -10.44
N ASP A 22 25.80 21.80 -9.29
CA ASP A 22 26.28 21.18 -8.04
C ASP A 22 25.37 20.01 -7.65
N MET A 23 24.05 20.22 -7.65
CA MET A 23 23.06 19.16 -7.37
C MET A 23 23.15 18.01 -8.37
N LEU A 24 23.20 18.27 -9.67
CA LEU A 24 23.34 17.23 -10.71
C LEU A 24 24.66 16.47 -10.63
N ASN A 25 25.75 17.14 -10.22
CA ASN A 25 27.05 16.52 -10.03
C ASN A 25 27.03 15.58 -8.82
N ASN A 26 26.48 16.04 -7.69
CA ASN A 26 26.31 15.22 -6.48
C ASN A 26 25.46 13.96 -6.75
N VAL A 27 24.33 14.10 -7.48
CA VAL A 27 23.50 12.95 -7.86
C VAL A 27 24.28 11.99 -8.78
N ARG A 28 24.98 12.50 -9.79
CA ARG A 28 25.78 11.65 -10.70
C ARG A 28 26.92 10.93 -9.99
N GLU A 29 27.59 11.59 -9.05
CA GLU A 29 28.66 11.00 -8.25
C GLU A 29 28.12 9.93 -7.30
N PHE A 30 26.99 10.17 -6.63
CA PHE A 30 26.30 9.16 -5.82
C PHE A 30 25.93 7.91 -6.63
N MET A 31 25.33 8.07 -7.82
CA MET A 31 24.97 6.96 -8.70
C MET A 31 26.19 6.15 -9.15
N LYS A 32 27.32 6.82 -9.41
CA LYS A 32 28.58 6.18 -9.78
C LYS A 32 29.23 5.46 -8.59
N LEU A 33 29.22 6.07 -7.40
CA LEU A 33 29.82 5.54 -6.17
C LEU A 33 29.13 4.25 -5.70
N HIS A 34 27.81 4.17 -5.89
CA HIS A 34 27.00 2.99 -5.53
C HIS A 34 26.72 2.04 -6.72
N GLU A 35 27.48 2.17 -7.82
CA GLU A 35 27.41 1.31 -9.02
C GLU A 35 25.97 1.12 -9.56
N VAL A 36 25.14 2.16 -9.46
CA VAL A 36 23.71 2.08 -9.75
C VAL A 36 23.48 1.74 -11.24
N PRO A 37 22.63 0.74 -11.56
CA PRO A 37 22.38 0.32 -12.94
C PRO A 37 22.02 1.49 -13.84
N LYS A 38 22.68 1.59 -15.01
CA LYS A 38 22.61 2.75 -15.91
C LYS A 38 21.17 3.23 -16.18
N ALA A 39 20.25 2.32 -16.49
CA ALA A 39 18.85 2.64 -16.80
C ALA A 39 18.06 3.24 -15.61
N LEU A 40 18.48 2.97 -14.36
CA LEU A 40 17.94 3.63 -13.17
C LEU A 40 18.63 4.98 -12.95
N SER A 41 19.95 5.07 -13.14
CA SER A 41 20.68 6.34 -13.03
C SER A 41 20.19 7.38 -14.07
N GLU A 42 19.87 6.97 -15.29
CA GLU A 42 19.29 7.86 -16.32
C GLU A 42 17.92 8.37 -15.88
N ARG A 43 17.01 7.49 -15.43
CA ARG A 43 15.68 7.88 -14.92
C ARG A 43 15.75 8.86 -13.75
N VAL A 44 16.66 8.66 -12.79
CA VAL A 44 16.80 9.59 -11.64
C VAL A 44 17.36 10.94 -12.10
N MET A 45 18.29 10.96 -13.06
CA MET A 45 18.77 12.22 -13.64
C MET A 45 17.64 12.98 -14.37
N ASP A 46 16.83 12.30 -15.18
CA ASP A 46 15.69 12.90 -15.87
C ASP A 46 14.63 13.43 -14.87
N TYR A 47 14.34 12.69 -13.81
CA TYR A 47 13.47 13.13 -12.72
C TYR A 47 14.01 14.39 -12.02
N VAL A 48 15.30 14.43 -11.70
CA VAL A 48 15.94 15.58 -11.02
C VAL A 48 15.96 16.82 -11.93
N VAL A 49 16.26 16.66 -13.23
CA VAL A 49 16.19 17.74 -14.22
C VAL A 49 14.77 18.27 -14.36
N SER A 50 13.78 17.37 -14.48
CA SER A 50 12.36 17.74 -14.61
C SER A 50 11.83 18.46 -13.36
N THR A 51 12.16 17.94 -12.18
CA THR A 51 11.81 18.53 -10.89
C THR A 51 12.41 19.93 -10.76
N TRP A 52 13.69 20.11 -11.09
CA TRP A 52 14.33 21.43 -11.06
C TRP A 52 13.72 22.40 -12.09
N ALA A 53 13.39 21.92 -13.29
CA ALA A 53 12.74 22.74 -14.30
C ALA A 53 11.39 23.31 -13.83
N MET A 54 10.70 22.64 -12.91
CA MET A 54 9.45 23.06 -12.32
C MET A 54 9.62 23.87 -11.02
N THR A 55 10.32 23.32 -10.01
CA THR A 55 10.49 23.98 -8.68
C THR A 55 11.49 25.13 -8.70
N LYS A 56 12.32 25.25 -9.75
CA LYS A 56 13.46 26.18 -9.85
C LYS A 56 14.49 26.02 -8.72
N GLY A 57 14.52 24.85 -8.06
CA GLY A 57 15.38 24.60 -6.90
C GLY A 57 14.87 25.20 -5.59
N LEU A 58 13.59 25.60 -5.53
CA LEU A 58 12.97 26.07 -4.29
C LEU A 58 12.54 24.87 -3.43
N ASP A 59 13.11 24.78 -2.24
CA ASP A 59 12.66 23.87 -1.18
C ASP A 59 11.41 24.47 -0.49
N GLN A 60 10.24 23.93 -0.83
CA GLN A 60 8.96 24.48 -0.36
C GLN A 60 8.83 24.43 1.17
N ASP A 61 9.26 23.34 1.82
CA ASP A 61 9.13 23.21 3.28
C ASP A 61 10.06 24.17 4.01
N LYS A 62 11.30 24.36 3.54
CA LYS A 62 12.19 25.41 4.07
C LYS A 62 11.57 26.80 3.90
N VAL A 63 11.00 27.13 2.74
CA VAL A 63 10.33 28.43 2.51
C VAL A 63 9.13 28.62 3.45
N LEU A 64 8.26 27.62 3.55
CA LEU A 64 7.08 27.67 4.40
C LEU A 64 7.42 27.73 5.90
N ASN A 65 8.56 27.18 6.32
CA ASN A 65 8.98 27.21 7.73
C ASN A 65 9.51 28.58 8.20
N PHE A 66 9.71 29.55 7.30
CA PHE A 66 9.88 30.96 7.69
C PHE A 66 8.54 31.68 7.98
N CYS A 67 7.41 31.09 7.57
CA CYS A 67 6.09 31.70 7.74
C CYS A 67 5.46 31.31 9.10
N PRO A 68 4.82 32.25 9.82
CA PRO A 68 3.95 31.93 10.96
C PRO A 68 2.85 30.94 10.57
N LYS A 69 2.39 30.13 11.54
CA LYS A 69 1.43 29.02 11.33
C LYS A 69 0.23 29.41 10.44
N ASP A 70 -0.38 30.56 10.70
CA ASP A 70 -1.60 30.98 10.01
C ASP A 70 -1.34 31.38 8.56
N MET A 71 -0.22 32.09 8.30
CA MET A 71 0.25 32.41 6.95
C MET A 71 0.67 31.13 6.19
N LYS A 72 1.35 30.19 6.86
CA LYS A 72 1.69 28.88 6.26
C LYS A 72 0.42 28.13 5.85
N ALA A 73 -0.61 28.12 6.69
CA ALA A 73 -1.89 27.49 6.36
C ALA A 73 -2.60 28.17 5.17
N ASP A 74 -2.63 29.50 5.10
CA ASP A 74 -3.21 30.23 3.95
C ASP A 74 -2.46 29.97 2.64
N ILE A 75 -1.12 29.93 2.67
CA ILE A 75 -0.32 29.56 1.50
C ILE A 75 -0.63 28.11 1.08
N CYS A 76 -0.69 27.18 2.03
CA CYS A 76 -1.06 25.79 1.74
C CYS A 76 -2.48 25.65 1.16
N VAL A 77 -3.47 26.44 1.64
CA VAL A 77 -4.82 26.47 1.03
C VAL A 77 -4.74 26.99 -0.41
N HIS A 78 -3.98 28.07 -0.66
CA HIS A 78 -3.80 28.58 -2.02
C HIS A 78 -3.12 27.56 -2.94
N LEU A 79 -2.08 26.86 -2.49
CA LEU A 79 -1.40 25.82 -3.28
C LEU A 79 -2.37 24.68 -3.64
N ASN A 80 -3.16 24.21 -2.66
CA ASN A 80 -4.14 23.13 -2.84
C ASN A 80 -5.48 23.54 -3.48
N ARG A 81 -5.66 24.82 -3.82
CA ARG A 81 -6.93 25.39 -4.33
C ARG A 81 -7.57 24.63 -5.51
N LYS A 82 -6.77 24.00 -6.37
CA LYS A 82 -7.28 23.19 -7.48
C LYS A 82 -8.13 22.01 -6.95
N VAL A 83 -7.64 21.29 -5.95
CA VAL A 83 -8.36 20.18 -5.32
C VAL A 83 -9.60 20.68 -4.58
N PHE A 84 -9.44 21.69 -3.71
CA PHE A 84 -10.53 22.15 -2.85
C PHE A 84 -11.68 22.83 -3.61
N ASN A 85 -11.39 23.52 -4.72
CA ASN A 85 -12.43 24.22 -5.50
C ASN A 85 -13.08 23.32 -6.56
N GLU A 86 -12.33 22.41 -7.19
CA GLU A 86 -12.86 21.54 -8.25
C GLU A 86 -13.60 20.32 -7.68
N HIS A 87 -13.05 19.66 -6.64
CA HIS A 87 -13.57 18.38 -6.17
C HIS A 87 -14.76 18.54 -5.18
N PRO A 88 -15.92 17.90 -5.44
CA PRO A 88 -17.17 18.18 -4.71
C PRO A 88 -17.12 17.89 -3.21
N ALA A 89 -16.30 16.94 -2.76
CA ALA A 89 -16.21 16.56 -1.33
C ALA A 89 -15.78 17.71 -0.40
N PHE A 90 -15.06 18.72 -0.90
CA PHE A 90 -14.57 19.84 -0.09
C PHE A 90 -15.53 21.04 -0.04
N ARG A 91 -16.62 21.06 -0.83
CA ARG A 91 -17.56 22.20 -0.94
C ARG A 91 -18.29 22.57 0.35
N LEU A 92 -18.30 21.68 1.35
CA LEU A 92 -18.89 21.91 2.67
C LEU A 92 -17.83 21.88 3.80
N ALA A 93 -16.55 22.02 3.46
CA ALA A 93 -15.50 22.29 4.45
C ALA A 93 -15.58 23.75 4.90
N SER A 94 -15.37 24.01 6.19
CA SER A 94 -15.12 25.37 6.69
C SER A 94 -13.68 25.80 6.43
N ASP A 95 -13.39 27.09 6.44
CA ASP A 95 -12.01 27.60 6.25
C ASP A 95 -11.02 27.01 7.25
N GLY A 96 -11.44 26.79 8.50
CA GLY A 96 -10.63 26.11 9.52
C GLY A 96 -10.33 24.64 9.18
N CYS A 97 -11.28 23.94 8.57
CA CYS A 97 -11.10 22.58 8.08
C CYS A 97 -10.19 22.54 6.84
N LEU A 98 -10.36 23.47 5.88
CA LEU A 98 -9.48 23.61 4.72
C LEU A 98 -8.05 23.94 5.13
N ARG A 99 -7.84 24.87 6.07
CA ARG A 99 -6.53 25.18 6.66
C ARG A 99 -5.89 23.94 7.32
N ALA A 100 -6.66 23.16 8.07
CA ALA A 100 -6.16 21.94 8.72
C ALA A 100 -5.76 20.85 7.70
N LEU A 101 -6.61 20.59 6.70
CA LEU A 101 -6.32 19.65 5.63
C LEU A 101 -5.08 20.08 4.82
N ALA A 102 -5.01 21.35 4.41
CA ALA A 102 -3.96 21.86 3.54
C ALA A 102 -2.55 21.74 4.14
N MET A 103 -2.44 21.80 5.47
CA MET A 103 -1.18 21.58 6.22
C MET A 103 -0.67 20.13 6.18
N HIS A 104 -1.49 19.18 5.70
CA HIS A 104 -1.16 17.76 5.56
C HIS A 104 -1.24 17.25 4.11
N PHE A 105 -1.53 18.13 3.16
CA PHE A 105 -1.50 17.81 1.73
C PHE A 105 -0.08 18.00 1.16
N THR A 106 0.49 16.92 0.65
CA THR A 106 1.76 16.90 -0.08
C THR A 106 1.53 16.92 -1.59
N MET A 107 2.13 17.88 -2.28
CA MET A 107 2.17 17.92 -3.74
C MET A 107 3.35 17.09 -4.23
N SER A 108 3.10 16.19 -5.17
CA SER A 108 4.12 15.35 -5.80
C SER A 108 3.99 15.40 -7.31
N HIS A 109 5.11 15.20 -8.01
CA HIS A 109 5.18 15.22 -9.45
C HIS A 109 5.76 13.89 -9.94
N SER A 110 5.16 13.31 -10.98
CA SER A 110 5.62 12.05 -11.58
C SER A 110 5.91 12.23 -13.06
N ALA A 111 6.97 11.60 -13.55
CA ALA A 111 7.34 11.58 -14.95
C ALA A 111 6.64 10.41 -15.70
N PRO A 112 6.52 10.48 -17.04
CA PRO A 112 5.99 9.36 -17.84
C PRO A 112 6.77 8.07 -17.59
N GLY A 113 6.06 7.00 -17.23
CA GLY A 113 6.62 5.69 -16.91
C GLY A 113 6.93 5.44 -15.43
N ASP A 114 6.85 6.45 -14.56
CA ASP A 114 7.02 6.26 -13.11
C ASP A 114 5.90 5.39 -12.53
N LEU A 115 6.25 4.49 -11.60
CA LEU A 115 5.32 3.69 -10.81
C LEU A 115 5.10 4.34 -9.44
N LEU A 116 3.84 4.61 -9.12
CA LEU A 116 3.41 5.32 -7.91
C LEU A 116 2.89 4.40 -6.81
N TYR A 117 2.41 3.22 -7.21
CA TYR A 117 2.02 2.12 -6.33
C TYR A 117 2.35 0.80 -7.03
N HIS A 118 2.79 -0.18 -6.25
CA HIS A 118 3.05 -1.55 -6.68
C HIS A 118 2.00 -2.50 -6.11
N THR A 119 1.74 -3.60 -6.81
CA THR A 119 0.84 -4.65 -6.32
C THR A 119 1.41 -5.27 -5.03
N GLY A 120 0.61 -5.28 -3.97
CA GLY A 120 1.00 -5.69 -2.61
C GLY A 120 1.46 -4.53 -1.69
N GLU A 121 1.71 -3.34 -2.24
CA GLU A 121 2.15 -2.16 -1.47
C GLU A 121 1.03 -1.61 -0.56
N SER A 122 1.40 -1.06 0.60
CA SER A 122 0.44 -0.52 1.57
C SER A 122 -0.19 0.79 1.08
N ILE A 123 -1.51 0.82 0.96
CA ILE A 123 -2.26 2.03 0.59
C ILE A 123 -2.40 2.90 1.85
N ASP A 124 -1.45 3.81 2.03
CA ASP A 124 -1.39 4.74 3.17
C ASP A 124 -1.79 6.18 2.82
N SER A 125 -2.09 6.48 1.54
CA SER A 125 -2.36 7.82 1.04
C SER A 125 -3.58 7.87 0.12
N LEU A 126 -4.31 8.99 0.17
CA LEU A 126 -5.38 9.33 -0.76
C LEU A 126 -4.83 10.33 -1.79
N CYS A 127 -5.01 10.04 -3.08
CA CYS A 127 -4.36 10.76 -4.18
C CYS A 127 -5.39 11.42 -5.10
N PHE A 128 -5.26 12.74 -5.30
CA PHE A 128 -6.07 13.55 -6.21
C PHE A 128 -5.24 13.96 -7.43
N ILE A 129 -5.75 13.67 -8.64
CA ILE A 129 -5.04 13.95 -9.89
C ILE A 129 -5.38 15.36 -10.38
N VAL A 130 -4.38 16.24 -10.41
CA VAL A 130 -4.58 17.67 -10.66
C VAL A 130 -4.12 18.09 -12.05
N THR A 131 -3.13 17.40 -12.62
CA THR A 131 -2.80 17.42 -14.06
C THR A 131 -2.30 16.04 -14.49
N GLY A 132 -2.21 15.81 -15.80
CA GLY A 132 -1.70 14.57 -16.37
C GLY A 132 -2.72 13.43 -16.43
N SER A 133 -2.21 12.21 -16.56
CA SER A 133 -2.96 10.98 -16.71
C SER A 133 -2.14 9.76 -16.25
N LEU A 134 -2.83 8.79 -15.66
CA LEU A 134 -2.25 7.56 -15.13
C LEU A 134 -3.02 6.34 -15.64
N GLU A 135 -2.35 5.20 -15.70
CA GLU A 135 -2.96 3.90 -15.95
C GLU A 135 -2.86 3.02 -14.70
N VAL A 136 -3.89 2.20 -14.48
CA VAL A 136 -3.91 1.18 -13.44
C VAL A 136 -3.76 -0.18 -14.13
N ILE A 137 -2.74 -0.94 -13.74
CA ILE A 137 -2.34 -2.19 -14.39
C ILE A 137 -2.47 -3.34 -13.38
N GLN A 138 -3.22 -4.38 -13.75
CA GLN A 138 -3.51 -5.54 -12.90
C GLN A 138 -3.41 -6.82 -13.74
N ASP A 139 -2.63 -7.79 -13.27
CA ASP A 139 -2.35 -9.04 -13.99
C ASP A 139 -1.83 -8.79 -15.44
N ASP A 140 -0.94 -7.79 -15.58
CA ASP A 140 -0.38 -7.22 -16.82
C ASP A 140 -1.38 -6.59 -17.82
N GLU A 141 -2.66 -6.50 -17.47
CA GLU A 141 -3.71 -5.84 -18.25
C GLU A 141 -3.99 -4.42 -17.73
N VAL A 142 -4.28 -3.46 -18.61
CA VAL A 142 -4.72 -2.11 -18.20
C VAL A 142 -6.19 -2.13 -17.84
N VAL A 143 -6.52 -1.87 -16.57
CA VAL A 143 -7.88 -2.00 -16.02
C VAL A 143 -8.60 -0.67 -15.81
N ALA A 144 -7.87 0.44 -15.73
CA ALA A 144 -8.44 1.79 -15.72
C ALA A 144 -7.42 2.82 -16.24
N ILE A 145 -7.93 3.91 -16.82
CA ILE A 145 -7.19 5.15 -17.08
C ILE A 145 -7.79 6.23 -16.19
N LEU A 146 -6.94 7.01 -15.53
CA LEU A 146 -7.31 8.11 -14.64
C LEU A 146 -6.75 9.43 -15.20
N GLY A 147 -7.50 10.52 -15.09
CA GLY A 147 -7.13 11.83 -15.61
C GLY A 147 -7.37 12.96 -14.62
N LYS A 148 -7.33 14.22 -15.09
CA LYS A 148 -7.57 15.39 -14.24
C LYS A 148 -8.93 15.31 -13.54
N GLY A 149 -8.91 15.45 -12.21
CA GLY A 149 -10.08 15.47 -11.35
C GLY A 149 -10.38 14.13 -10.69
N ASP A 150 -9.77 13.03 -11.16
CA ASP A 150 -9.95 11.71 -10.59
C ASP A 150 -9.26 11.53 -9.23
N VAL A 151 -9.82 10.64 -8.42
CA VAL A 151 -9.31 10.33 -7.07
C VAL A 151 -9.11 8.83 -6.92
N PHE A 152 -7.94 8.45 -6.41
CA PHE A 152 -7.57 7.04 -6.20
C PHE A 152 -6.83 6.84 -4.87
N GLY A 153 -6.77 5.60 -4.42
CA GLY A 153 -6.33 5.23 -3.07
C GLY A 153 -7.32 4.25 -2.46
N ASP A 154 -7.69 4.46 -1.20
CA ASP A 154 -8.68 3.63 -0.49
C ASP A 154 -9.62 4.48 0.40
N SER A 155 -10.78 3.92 0.75
CA SER A 155 -11.83 4.59 1.53
C SER A 155 -11.57 4.51 3.04
N PHE A 156 -10.53 5.22 3.51
CA PHE A 156 -10.04 5.12 4.90
C PHE A 156 -11.10 5.36 6.00
N TRP A 157 -12.15 6.13 5.69
CA TRP A 157 -13.29 6.42 6.57
C TRP A 157 -14.38 5.33 6.60
N LYS A 158 -14.16 4.21 5.89
CA LYS A 158 -15.01 3.00 5.92
C LYS A 158 -14.27 1.81 6.54
N ASP A 159 -13.00 1.64 6.19
CA ASP A 159 -12.19 0.49 6.58
C ASP A 159 -11.00 0.88 7.47
N ASN A 160 -11.07 0.48 8.75
CA ASN A 160 -10.05 0.80 9.77
C ASN A 160 -8.71 0.07 9.57
N ALA A 161 -8.67 -1.01 8.79
CA ALA A 161 -7.42 -1.68 8.43
C ALA A 161 -6.70 -0.94 7.30
N VAL A 162 -5.36 -0.96 7.28
CA VAL A 162 -4.58 -0.55 6.09
C VAL A 162 -4.80 -1.57 4.96
N GLY A 163 -4.92 -1.09 3.73
CA GLY A 163 -5.11 -1.94 2.54
C GLY A 163 -3.79 -2.24 1.83
N GLN A 164 -3.75 -3.32 1.04
CA GLN A 164 -2.71 -3.55 0.05
C GLN A 164 -3.26 -3.24 -1.34
N SER A 165 -2.44 -2.65 -2.21
CA SER A 165 -2.84 -2.39 -3.59
C SER A 165 -2.97 -3.69 -4.37
N ALA A 166 -4.12 -3.91 -5.00
CA ALA A 166 -4.36 -5.03 -5.89
C ALA A 166 -3.74 -4.81 -7.28
N ALA A 167 -3.24 -3.61 -7.58
CA ALA A 167 -2.77 -3.20 -8.90
C ALA A 167 -1.52 -2.31 -8.82
N ASN A 168 -0.80 -2.21 -9.94
CA ASN A 168 0.23 -1.20 -10.14
C ASN A 168 -0.42 0.10 -10.65
N VAL A 169 0.12 1.27 -10.30
CA VAL A 169 -0.30 2.57 -10.85
C VAL A 169 0.89 3.23 -11.53
N ARG A 170 0.79 3.50 -12.84
CA ARG A 170 1.86 4.10 -13.65
C ARG A 170 1.43 5.43 -14.25
N ALA A 171 2.31 6.43 -14.24
CA ALA A 171 2.06 7.70 -14.93
C ALA A 171 2.23 7.54 -16.45
N LEU A 172 1.24 7.97 -17.24
CA LEU A 172 1.32 8.00 -18.71
C LEU A 172 1.92 9.31 -19.23
N THR A 173 1.74 10.40 -18.48
CA THR A 173 2.22 11.74 -18.79
C THR A 173 2.89 12.35 -17.56
N TYR A 174 3.43 13.57 -17.67
CA TYR A 174 3.80 14.33 -16.47
C TYR A 174 2.53 14.63 -15.66
N CYS A 175 2.51 14.22 -14.40
CA CYS A 175 1.35 14.31 -13.53
C CYS A 175 1.66 15.15 -12.28
N ASP A 176 0.82 16.16 -12.00
CA ASP A 176 0.76 16.82 -10.70
C ASP A 176 -0.27 16.11 -9.82
N LEU A 177 0.16 15.55 -8.70
CA LEU A 177 -0.70 14.91 -7.72
C LEU A 177 -0.70 15.67 -6.41
N HIS A 178 -1.88 15.72 -5.80
CA HIS A 178 -2.07 16.24 -4.45
C HIS A 178 -2.48 15.07 -3.56
N THR A 179 -1.70 14.79 -2.52
CA THR A 179 -1.78 13.57 -1.74
C THR A 179 -1.96 13.90 -0.26
N ILE A 180 -2.73 13.09 0.47
CA ILE A 180 -2.85 13.20 1.94
C ILE A 180 -2.75 11.82 2.58
N LYS A 181 -1.90 11.71 3.61
CA LYS A 181 -1.68 10.47 4.37
C LYS A 181 -2.93 10.11 5.17
N ARG A 182 -3.24 8.81 5.24
CA ARG A 182 -4.36 8.19 5.96
C ARG A 182 -4.56 8.80 7.34
N ASP A 183 -3.53 8.73 8.17
CA ASP A 183 -3.62 9.10 9.58
C ASP A 183 -3.94 10.58 9.76
N LYS A 184 -3.39 11.45 8.89
CA LYS A 184 -3.62 12.89 8.90
C LYS A 184 -4.94 13.31 8.24
N LEU A 185 -5.49 12.51 7.33
CA LEU A 185 -6.87 12.67 6.91
C LEU A 185 -7.81 12.31 8.07
N LEU A 186 -7.63 11.15 8.71
CA LEU A 186 -8.48 10.68 9.81
C LEU A 186 -8.45 11.63 11.01
N GLU A 187 -7.28 12.09 11.45
CA GLU A 187 -7.11 13.08 12.53
C GLU A 187 -7.94 14.37 12.31
N VAL A 188 -8.05 14.83 11.06
CA VAL A 188 -8.85 16.02 10.71
C VAL A 188 -10.33 15.68 10.56
N LEU A 189 -10.70 14.50 10.06
CA LEU A 189 -12.10 14.05 9.97
C LEU A 189 -12.71 13.77 11.35
N ASP A 190 -11.92 13.25 12.29
CA ASP A 190 -12.32 13.02 13.68
C ASP A 190 -12.52 14.34 14.44
N PHE A 191 -11.71 15.38 14.17
CA PHE A 191 -11.95 16.70 14.73
C PHE A 191 -13.17 17.40 14.11
N TYR A 192 -13.37 17.25 12.79
CA TYR A 192 -14.47 17.91 12.06
C TYR A 192 -15.60 16.94 11.67
N HIS A 193 -16.20 16.24 12.64
CA HIS A 193 -17.28 15.25 12.41
C HIS A 193 -18.41 15.70 11.45
N ALA A 194 -18.83 16.97 11.52
CA ALA A 194 -19.85 17.52 10.63
C ALA A 194 -19.40 17.55 9.15
N PHE A 195 -18.13 17.86 8.91
CA PHE A 195 -17.52 17.74 7.59
C PHE A 195 -17.30 16.29 7.19
N ALA A 196 -16.86 15.41 8.09
CA ALA A 196 -16.63 13.99 7.79
C ALA A 196 -17.88 13.29 7.23
N ASN A 197 -19.06 13.58 7.77
CA ASN A 197 -20.33 13.08 7.25
C ASN A 197 -20.74 13.67 5.89
N SER A 198 -20.17 14.80 5.46
CA SER A 198 -20.28 15.30 4.09
C SER A 198 -19.26 14.61 3.19
N PHE A 199 -17.98 14.64 3.58
CA PHE A 199 -16.85 14.08 2.86
C PHE A 199 -17.07 12.61 2.51
N ALA A 200 -17.50 11.78 3.47
CA ALA A 200 -17.75 10.35 3.29
C ALA A 200 -18.88 10.01 2.29
N ARG A 201 -19.78 10.96 2.00
CA ARG A 201 -20.87 10.82 1.02
C ARG A 201 -20.55 11.46 -0.34
N ASN A 202 -19.78 12.56 -0.32
CA ASN A 202 -19.46 13.37 -1.51
C ASN A 202 -18.12 13.00 -2.16
N LEU A 203 -17.27 12.20 -1.50
CA LEU A 203 -16.07 11.61 -2.08
C LEU A 203 -16.36 10.20 -2.61
N VAL A 204 -16.39 10.08 -3.93
CA VAL A 204 -16.36 8.80 -4.66
C VAL A 204 -14.97 8.64 -5.24
N LEU A 205 -14.31 7.52 -4.98
CA LEU A 205 -13.04 7.18 -5.64
C LEU A 205 -13.34 6.73 -7.07
N THR A 206 -12.62 7.27 -8.06
CA THR A 206 -12.63 6.75 -9.43
C THR A 206 -12.07 5.33 -9.46
N TYR A 207 -11.05 5.04 -8.63
CA TYR A 207 -10.51 3.70 -8.45
C TYR A 207 -10.12 3.43 -6.99
N ASN A 208 -10.65 2.36 -6.39
CA ASN A 208 -10.17 1.88 -5.09
C ASN A 208 -9.10 0.80 -5.31
N LEU A 209 -7.85 1.11 -4.92
CA LEU A 209 -6.69 0.22 -5.08
C LEU A 209 -6.79 -1.07 -4.25
N ARG A 210 -7.55 -1.10 -3.15
CA ARG A 210 -7.76 -2.29 -2.32
C ARG A 210 -8.49 -3.41 -3.08
N HIS A 211 -9.37 -3.05 -4.02
CA HIS A 211 -10.28 -3.99 -4.66
C HIS A 211 -9.68 -4.55 -5.96
N ARG A 212 -9.50 -5.87 -6.01
CA ARG A 212 -9.14 -6.57 -7.25
C ARG A 212 -10.35 -6.66 -8.17
N LEU A 213 -10.22 -6.20 -9.42
CA LEU A 213 -11.24 -6.34 -10.43
C LEU A 213 -11.16 -7.75 -11.04
N ILE A 214 -12.12 -8.61 -10.69
CA ILE A 214 -12.18 -9.98 -11.20
C ILE A 214 -12.80 -9.97 -12.60
N PHE A 215 -11.98 -9.63 -13.60
CA PHE A 215 -12.34 -9.79 -15.00
C PHE A 215 -12.43 -11.28 -15.36
N ARG A 216 -13.65 -11.82 -15.43
CA ARG A 216 -13.90 -13.08 -16.13
C ARG A 216 -13.60 -12.90 -17.61
N LYS A 217 -12.36 -13.20 -18.04
CA LYS A 217 -11.95 -13.05 -19.44
C LYS A 217 -12.90 -13.85 -20.33
N THR A 218 -13.40 -13.22 -21.39
CA THR A 218 -14.38 -13.83 -22.32
C THR A 218 -13.86 -15.13 -22.94
N ALA A 219 -12.54 -15.27 -23.06
CA ALA A 219 -11.86 -16.50 -23.47
C ALA A 219 -12.08 -17.66 -22.50
N ASP A 220 -12.05 -17.43 -21.18
CA ASP A 220 -12.27 -18.46 -20.16
C ASP A 220 -13.75 -18.84 -20.09
N VAL A 221 -14.66 -17.87 -20.20
CA VAL A 221 -16.11 -18.12 -20.33
C VAL A 221 -16.43 -18.92 -21.61
N ARG A 222 -15.75 -18.64 -22.73
CA ARG A 222 -15.86 -19.42 -23.97
C ARG A 222 -15.29 -20.83 -23.80
N ARG A 223 -14.13 -21.00 -23.14
CA ARG A 223 -13.51 -22.32 -22.88
C ARG A 223 -14.39 -23.16 -21.94
N GLU A 224 -14.99 -22.55 -20.92
CA GLU A 224 -15.92 -23.20 -20.00
C GLU A 224 -17.21 -23.64 -20.72
N LYS A 225 -17.75 -22.79 -21.61
CA LYS A 225 -18.85 -23.20 -22.52
C LYS A 225 -18.47 -24.37 -23.41
N GLU A 226 -17.32 -24.32 -24.08
CA GLU A 226 -16.87 -25.41 -24.95
C GLU A 226 -16.69 -26.72 -24.17
N LEU A 227 -16.12 -26.65 -22.95
CA LEU A 227 -16.00 -27.79 -22.04
C LEU A 227 -17.35 -28.28 -21.48
N ALA A 228 -18.37 -27.43 -21.41
CA ALA A 228 -19.74 -27.83 -21.05
C ALA A 228 -20.51 -28.44 -22.23
N GLU A 229 -20.28 -27.96 -23.46
CA GLU A 229 -20.84 -28.52 -24.70
C GLU A 229 -20.19 -29.87 -25.03
N ARG A 230 -18.86 -30.01 -24.87
CA ARG A 230 -18.17 -31.31 -24.94
C ARG A 230 -18.74 -32.32 -23.93
N ARG A 231 -18.94 -31.92 -22.67
CA ARG A 231 -19.58 -32.76 -21.63
C ARG A 231 -21.08 -33.05 -21.84
N LYS A 232 -21.75 -32.36 -22.78
CA LYS A 232 -23.11 -32.70 -23.24
C LYS A 232 -23.12 -33.66 -24.43
N ASN A 233 -22.10 -33.58 -25.28
CA ASN A 233 -21.95 -34.43 -26.47
C ASN A 233 -21.14 -35.71 -26.21
N GLU A 234 -20.57 -35.86 -25.01
CA GLU A 234 -19.94 -37.09 -24.54
C GLU A 234 -21.02 -38.17 -24.33
N PRO A 235 -20.94 -39.34 -24.98
CA PRO A 235 -21.96 -40.37 -24.85
C PRO A 235 -21.97 -40.91 -23.42
N GLN A 236 -23.15 -40.95 -22.79
CA GLN A 236 -23.30 -41.54 -21.47
C GLN A 236 -22.87 -43.01 -21.50
N MET A 237 -21.77 -43.34 -20.82
CA MET A 237 -21.38 -44.74 -20.65
C MET A 237 -22.47 -45.50 -19.91
N ASP A 238 -22.81 -46.66 -20.44
CA ASP A 238 -23.85 -47.54 -19.91
C ASP A 238 -23.49 -48.01 -18.49
N GLN A 239 -24.25 -47.54 -17.49
CA GLN A 239 -24.00 -47.77 -16.06
C GLN A 239 -24.06 -49.26 -15.64
N ASN A 240 -24.53 -50.14 -16.52
CA ASN A 240 -24.67 -51.57 -16.23
C ASN A 240 -23.35 -52.30 -15.90
N GLN A 241 -22.17 -51.80 -16.31
CA GLN A 241 -20.89 -52.47 -16.02
C GLN A 241 -20.37 -52.27 -14.58
N ASP A 242 -20.56 -51.08 -14.00
CA ASP A 242 -20.10 -50.74 -12.64
C ASP A 242 -20.65 -51.69 -11.57
N HIS A 243 -21.87 -52.19 -11.79
CA HIS A 243 -22.54 -53.07 -10.84
C HIS A 243 -21.92 -54.48 -10.78
N LEU A 244 -21.30 -54.97 -11.87
CA LEU A 244 -20.52 -56.23 -11.84
C LEU A 244 -19.22 -56.05 -11.06
N VAL A 245 -18.47 -54.98 -11.34
CA VAL A 245 -17.17 -54.70 -10.70
C VAL A 245 -17.33 -54.57 -9.18
N ARG A 246 -18.33 -53.80 -8.71
CA ARG A 246 -18.68 -53.72 -7.28
C ARG A 246 -19.07 -55.07 -6.68
N LYS A 247 -19.79 -55.93 -7.41
CA LYS A 247 -20.13 -57.29 -6.97
C LYS A 247 -18.88 -58.15 -6.77
N ILE A 248 -17.93 -58.12 -7.70
CA ILE A 248 -16.67 -58.90 -7.63
C ILE A 248 -15.86 -58.50 -6.39
N PHE A 249 -15.62 -57.19 -6.19
CA PHE A 249 -14.92 -56.70 -5.00
C PHE A 249 -15.66 -57.03 -3.69
N SER A 250 -17.01 -57.00 -3.67
CA SER A 250 -17.79 -57.40 -2.49
C SER A 250 -17.67 -58.89 -2.15
N LYS A 251 -17.45 -59.76 -3.15
CA LYS A 251 -17.21 -61.19 -2.95
C LYS A 251 -15.81 -61.43 -2.37
N PHE A 252 -14.79 -60.84 -3.00
CA PHE A 252 -13.39 -61.01 -2.59
C PHE A 252 -13.10 -60.54 -1.15
N ARG A 253 -13.85 -59.54 -0.67
CA ARG A 253 -13.76 -59.06 0.72
C ARG A 253 -14.51 -59.92 1.75
N ARG A 254 -15.34 -60.88 1.30
CA ARG A 254 -16.16 -61.75 2.17
C ARG A 254 -15.51 -63.10 2.48
N ASP A 255 -14.78 -63.69 1.52
CA ASP A 255 -14.00 -64.92 1.76
C ASP A 255 -12.90 -64.71 2.81
N ARG A 256 -12.25 -63.53 2.80
CA ARG A 256 -11.11 -63.23 3.67
C ARG A 256 -11.46 -62.98 5.15
N SER A 257 -12.70 -63.25 5.56
CA SER A 257 -13.20 -63.04 6.94
C SER A 257 -13.77 -64.29 7.63
N GLN A 258 -13.61 -65.50 7.05
CA GLN A 258 -14.06 -66.76 7.68
C GLN A 258 -12.95 -67.65 8.24
N HIS A 259 -11.66 -67.31 8.05
CA HIS A 259 -10.53 -68.03 8.65
C HIS A 259 -9.58 -67.09 9.40
N ALA A 260 -9.79 -67.04 10.72
CA ALA A 260 -8.82 -66.57 11.69
C ALA A 260 -8.91 -67.51 12.93
N PRO A 261 -7.93 -68.41 13.14
CA PRO A 261 -7.74 -69.07 14.42
C PRO A 261 -6.98 -68.15 15.40
N SER A 262 -7.02 -68.49 16.68
CA SER A 262 -6.58 -67.64 17.80
C SER A 262 -5.43 -68.27 18.62
N VAL A 263 -4.99 -67.54 19.66
CA VAL A 263 -4.16 -67.99 20.82
C VAL A 263 -2.62 -67.86 20.70
N GLN A 264 -2.13 -66.69 21.14
CA GLN A 264 -1.30 -66.48 22.35
C GLN A 264 0.10 -67.14 22.60
N GLN A 265 1.09 -66.25 22.78
CA GLN A 265 2.13 -66.17 23.84
C GLN A 265 3.50 -66.89 23.76
N SER A 266 4.56 -66.12 24.11
CA SER A 266 5.97 -66.46 24.46
C SER A 266 6.85 -67.13 23.37
N SER A 267 8.16 -66.83 23.21
CA SER A 267 9.15 -66.20 24.12
C SER A 267 10.25 -65.36 23.42
N ASP A 268 10.87 -64.46 24.19
CA ASP A 268 12.11 -63.66 23.92
C ASP A 268 13.42 -64.50 23.84
N PRO A 269 14.64 -63.92 23.65
CA PRO A 269 15.09 -62.89 22.67
C PRO A 269 16.54 -63.15 22.11
N GLU A 270 17.01 -62.40 21.09
CA GLU A 270 18.39 -61.81 21.06
C GLU A 270 18.71 -60.92 19.82
N LYS A 271 19.52 -59.88 20.04
CA LYS A 271 20.37 -59.06 19.12
C LYS A 271 19.77 -58.45 17.83
N GLY A 272 20.01 -57.16 17.52
CA GLY A 272 20.83 -56.16 18.24
C GLY A 272 20.80 -54.75 17.62
N ASP A 273 21.71 -53.89 18.11
CA ASP A 273 22.01 -52.49 17.74
C ASP A 273 20.96 -51.39 18.07
N ASP A 274 20.84 -51.18 19.38
CA ASP A 274 21.11 -49.93 20.12
C ASP A 274 20.25 -48.65 20.02
N ASP A 275 20.12 -48.01 21.20
CA ASP A 275 19.36 -46.80 21.53
C ASP A 275 20.28 -45.70 22.12
N LYS A 276 19.88 -44.42 21.96
CA LYS A 276 19.92 -43.41 23.06
C LYS A 276 19.12 -42.13 22.74
N ASN A 277 17.86 -42.12 23.16
CA ASN A 277 17.34 -41.31 24.29
C ASN A 277 17.58 -39.77 24.37
N MET A 278 16.82 -39.10 25.26
CA MET A 278 16.85 -37.70 25.75
C MET A 278 16.25 -36.60 24.86
N VAL A 279 15.48 -35.62 25.40
CA VAL A 279 14.74 -35.61 26.70
C VAL A 279 13.57 -34.62 26.63
N ARG A 280 12.53 -34.82 27.45
CA ARG A 280 11.43 -33.86 27.68
C ARG A 280 11.55 -33.27 29.08
N VAL A 281 11.72 -31.95 29.20
CA VAL A 281 11.82 -31.25 30.50
C VAL A 281 10.49 -30.62 30.90
N MET A 282 10.05 -30.91 32.13
CA MET A 282 9.08 -30.11 32.89
C MET A 282 9.54 -30.03 34.36
N SER A 283 9.58 -28.82 34.91
CA SER A 283 9.81 -28.46 36.32
C SER A 283 9.59 -26.93 36.43
N THR A 284 8.92 -26.26 37.39
CA THR A 284 8.55 -26.47 38.82
C THR A 284 9.76 -26.63 39.75
N THR A 285 10.01 -25.81 40.79
CA THR A 285 9.25 -24.71 41.42
C THR A 285 10.26 -23.69 42.06
N LYS A 286 10.03 -22.78 43.02
CA LYS A 286 9.00 -22.59 44.08
C LYS A 286 8.89 -21.10 44.54
N LEU A 287 8.15 -20.87 45.63
CA LEU A 287 7.80 -19.59 46.27
C LEU A 287 8.97 -18.78 46.87
N SER A 288 8.73 -17.47 47.06
CA SER A 288 8.83 -16.82 48.38
C SER A 288 7.73 -15.75 48.53
N SER A 289 7.33 -15.41 49.78
CA SER A 289 6.17 -14.53 50.06
C SER A 289 6.12 -14.00 51.51
N VAL A 290 6.07 -12.67 51.68
CA VAL A 290 5.62 -11.87 52.86
C VAL A 290 5.26 -10.49 52.26
N ALA A 291 4.09 -9.86 52.34
CA ALA A 291 3.00 -9.72 53.33
C ALA A 291 3.03 -8.38 54.12
N GLU A 292 2.28 -7.41 53.59
CA GLU A 292 1.23 -6.60 54.26
C GLU A 292 1.56 -5.62 55.43
N LYS A 293 0.69 -4.57 55.54
CA LYS A 293 0.52 -3.55 56.61
C LYS A 293 1.25 -2.21 56.47
N ASP A 294 0.71 -1.06 56.92
CA ASP A 294 -0.69 -0.59 57.12
C ASP A 294 -0.70 0.94 57.42
N ASP A 295 -1.67 1.67 56.84
CA ASP A 295 -2.47 2.79 57.43
C ASP A 295 -1.95 4.24 57.73
N ILE A 296 -2.94 5.15 57.83
CA ILE A 296 -3.04 6.45 58.55
C ILE A 296 -2.46 7.79 57.98
N SER A 297 -3.37 8.57 57.36
CA SER A 297 -3.53 10.07 57.39
C SER A 297 -2.46 11.02 56.79
N GLY A 298 -2.80 12.26 56.37
CA GLY A 298 -4.11 12.91 56.25
C GLY A 298 -4.05 14.42 55.88
N ASN A 299 -5.22 15.01 55.60
CA ASN A 299 -5.60 16.45 55.47
C ASN A 299 -4.56 17.55 55.12
N GLY A 300 -4.91 18.35 54.11
CA GLY A 300 -4.37 19.71 53.90
C GLY A 300 -5.25 20.52 52.92
N THR A 301 -5.83 21.63 53.37
CA THR A 301 -6.77 22.47 52.59
C THR A 301 -6.38 23.94 52.73
N VAL A 302 -6.81 24.80 51.78
CA VAL A 302 -6.61 26.27 51.76
C VAL A 302 -5.13 26.66 51.48
N THR A 303 -4.78 27.71 50.74
CA THR A 303 -5.52 28.81 50.07
C THR A 303 -5.50 28.70 48.54
#